data_AF-A0A3D4W363-F1
#
_entry.id   AF-A0A3D4W363-F1
#
_cell.length_a   1.000
_cell.length_b   1.000
_cell.length_c   1.000
_cell.angle_alpha   90.00
_cell.angle_beta   90.00
_cell.angle_gamma   90.00
#
_symmetry.space_group_name_H-M   'P 1'
#
loop_
_entity.id
_entity.type
_entity.pdbx_description
1 polymer ?
#
loop_
_entity_poly.entity_id
_entity_poly.type
_entity_poly.pdbx_seq_one_letter_code
_entity_poly.pdbx_strand_id
1 'polypeptide(L)'
;QSAPHGTNIDFSFTASASDLTLVMKAISAANLDKDAKASPLISVGYSKLNLFGEDMVTSCGVAARALNALAMADIEVLLITTSDLDISLLVRSENEDSAYDVLKKAFEL
;
A
#
# COMPACT_ATOMS: atom_id res chain seq x y z
N GLN A 1 6.57 2.57 -5.88
CA GLN A 1 7.91 3.01 -6.33
C GLN A 1 8.31 4.20 -5.48
N SER A 2 9.47 4.16 -4.83
CA SER A 2 9.97 5.34 -4.09
C SER A 2 10.52 6.39 -5.07
N ALA A 3 10.58 7.65 -4.62
CA ALA A 3 11.32 8.67 -5.35
C ALA A 3 12.79 8.23 -5.51
N PRO A 4 13.46 8.51 -6.64
CA PRO A 4 14.86 8.16 -6.81
C PRO A 4 15.74 8.81 -5.73
N HIS A 5 16.56 8.01 -5.05
CA HIS A 5 17.56 8.50 -4.10
C HIS A 5 18.95 8.28 -4.70
N GLY A 6 19.49 9.32 -5.34
CA GLY A 6 20.74 9.20 -6.09
C GLY A 6 20.58 8.27 -7.30
N THR A 7 21.33 7.16 -7.33
CA THR A 7 21.25 6.13 -8.38
C THR A 7 20.36 4.94 -8.01
N ASN A 8 19.76 4.95 -6.81
CA ASN A 8 18.98 3.83 -6.28
C ASN A 8 17.48 4.15 -6.29
N ILE A 9 16.68 3.13 -6.59
CA ILE A 9 15.22 3.18 -6.59
C ILE A 9 14.74 1.94 -5.83
N ASP A 10 13.81 2.12 -4.90
CA ASP A 10 13.16 1.00 -4.24
C ASP A 10 11.90 0.60 -4.99
N PHE A 11 11.79 -0.69 -5.24
CA PHE A 11 10.62 -1.31 -5.81
C PHE A 11 9.90 -2.14 -4.75
N SER A 12 8.59 -1.93 -4.63
CA SER A 12 7.73 -2.65 -3.69
C SER A 12 6.48 -3.07 -4.44
N PHE A 13 6.01 -4.27 -4.16
CA PHE A 13 4.79 -4.82 -4.72
C PHE A 13 4.12 -5.70 -3.67
N THR A 14 2.82 -5.93 -3.85
CA THR A 14 2.02 -6.81 -3.00
C THR A 14 1.64 -8.06 -3.79
N ALA A 15 1.62 -9.21 -3.13
CA ALA A 15 1.12 -10.47 -3.67
C ALA A 15 0.30 -11.18 -2.60
N SER A 16 -0.52 -12.17 -3.01
CA SER A 16 -1.19 -13.04 -2.05
C SER A 16 -0.16 -13.78 -1.19
N ALA A 17 -0.45 -13.94 0.10
CA ALA A 17 0.38 -14.72 1.00
C ALA A 17 0.55 -16.19 0.53
N SER A 18 -0.46 -16.74 -0.16
CA SER A 18 -0.40 -18.08 -0.76
C SER A 18 0.70 -18.22 -1.82
N ASP A 19 1.05 -17.11 -2.48
CA ASP A 19 1.95 -17.10 -3.63
C ASP A 19 3.40 -16.80 -3.22
N LEU A 20 3.68 -16.67 -1.91
CA LEU A 20 5.00 -16.32 -1.39
C LEU A 20 6.10 -17.23 -1.95
N THR A 21 5.86 -18.54 -2.02
CA THR A 21 6.83 -19.50 -2.58
C THR A 21 7.12 -19.23 -4.06
N LEU A 22 6.09 -18.87 -4.83
CA LEU A 22 6.21 -18.56 -6.25
C LEU A 22 6.94 -17.23 -6.47
N VAL A 23 6.59 -16.22 -5.68
CA VAL A 23 7.25 -14.91 -5.69
C VAL A 23 8.75 -15.05 -5.40
N MET A 24 9.13 -15.82 -4.36
CA MET A 24 10.54 -16.04 -4.02
C MET A 24 11.32 -16.73 -5.13
N LYS A 25 10.72 -17.69 -5.81
CA LYS A 25 11.32 -18.32 -7.00
C LYS A 25 11.51 -17.33 -8.14
N ALA A 26 10.52 -16.48 -8.40
CA ALA A 26 10.59 -15.47 -9.45
C ALA A 26 11.68 -14.41 -9.17
N ILE A 27 11.76 -13.90 -7.94
CA ILE A 27 12.82 -12.97 -7.50
C ILE A 27 14.20 -13.61 -7.67
N SER A 28 14.36 -14.86 -7.26
CA SER A 28 15.63 -15.59 -7.38
C SER A 28 16.03 -15.80 -8.85
N ALA A 29 15.06 -16.10 -9.72
CA ALA A 29 15.28 -16.31 -11.15
C ALA A 29 15.55 -14.99 -11.91
N ALA A 30 15.01 -13.87 -11.43
CA ALA A 30 15.20 -12.57 -12.03
C ALA A 30 16.65 -12.05 -11.96
N ASN A 31 17.57 -12.77 -11.29
CA ASN A 31 18.97 -12.39 -11.13
C ASN A 31 19.10 -10.90 -10.72
N LEU A 32 18.33 -10.49 -9.71
CA LEU A 32 18.51 -9.20 -9.03
C LEU A 32 19.96 -9.17 -8.53
N ASP A 33 20.81 -8.54 -9.34
CA ASP A 33 22.24 -8.28 -9.21
C ASP A 33 23.02 -9.18 -8.23
N LYS A 34 23.94 -10.02 -8.76
CA LYS A 34 24.75 -10.93 -7.95
C LYS A 34 25.63 -10.20 -6.92
N ASP A 35 25.88 -8.91 -7.13
CA ASP A 35 26.61 -8.04 -6.21
C ASP A 35 25.69 -7.27 -5.24
N ALA A 36 24.38 -7.23 -5.49
CA ALA A 36 23.41 -6.67 -4.56
C ALA A 36 23.22 -7.63 -3.38
N LYS A 37 24.01 -7.39 -2.33
CA LYS A 37 23.84 -8.00 -1.00
C LYS A 37 22.49 -7.68 -0.32
N ALA A 38 21.56 -7.02 -0.99
CA ALA A 38 20.28 -6.64 -0.44
C ALA A 38 19.30 -7.81 -0.56
N SER A 39 19.12 -8.56 0.52
CA SER A 39 18.02 -9.50 0.64
C SER A 39 16.68 -8.76 0.46
N PRO A 40 15.73 -9.30 -0.30
CA PRO A 40 14.42 -8.68 -0.43
C PRO A 40 13.75 -8.57 0.94
N LEU A 41 13.19 -7.40 1.25
CA LEU A 41 12.35 -7.21 2.41
C LEU A 41 10.98 -7.84 2.13
N ILE A 42 10.62 -8.82 2.96
CA ILE A 42 9.35 -9.52 2.89
C ILE A 42 8.63 -9.27 4.20
N SER A 43 7.38 -8.82 4.10
CA SER A 43 6.53 -8.66 5.26
C SER A 43 5.11 -9.08 4.92
N VAL A 44 4.41 -9.64 5.91
CA VAL A 44 3.07 -10.23 5.81
C VAL A 44 2.17 -9.64 6.89
N GLY A 45 0.85 -9.89 6.79
CA GLY A 45 -0.12 -9.37 7.75
C GLY A 45 -0.54 -7.93 7.45
N TYR A 46 -0.74 -7.64 6.16
CA TYR A 46 -1.27 -6.36 5.71
C TYR A 46 -2.59 -6.56 4.97
N SER A 47 -3.44 -5.57 5.12
CA SER A 47 -4.71 -5.47 4.41
C SER A 47 -4.69 -4.24 3.52
N LYS A 48 -5.21 -4.39 2.30
CA LYS A 48 -5.27 -3.33 1.30
C LYS A 48 -6.70 -2.79 1.24
N LEU A 49 -6.88 -1.56 1.70
CA LEU A 49 -8.14 -0.84 1.62
C LEU A 49 -8.15 0.00 0.35
N ASN A 50 -9.27 0.03 -0.36
CA ASN A 50 -9.40 0.79 -1.59
C ASN A 50 -10.56 1.77 -1.49
N LEU A 51 -10.25 3.06 -1.64
CA LEU A 51 -11.22 4.12 -1.83
C LEU A 51 -11.42 4.27 -3.34
N PHE A 52 -12.66 4.08 -3.81
CA PHE A 52 -13.00 4.19 -5.23
C PHE A 52 -14.12 5.20 -5.41
N GLY A 53 -14.01 6.04 -6.44
CA GLY A 53 -15.09 6.94 -6.83
C GLY A 53 -14.84 7.55 -8.21
N GLU A 54 -15.86 7.58 -9.06
CA GLU A 54 -15.78 8.15 -10.41
C GLU A 54 -15.45 9.65 -10.39
N ASP A 55 -15.95 10.36 -9.37
CA ASP A 55 -15.72 11.79 -9.18
C ASP A 55 -14.40 12.12 -8.45
N MET A 56 -13.54 11.12 -8.19
CA MET A 56 -12.28 11.35 -7.45
C MET A 56 -11.35 12.34 -8.18
N VAL A 57 -11.33 12.32 -9.52
CA VAL A 57 -10.53 13.22 -10.36
C VAL A 57 -10.89 14.70 -10.13
N THR A 58 -12.17 14.99 -9.91
CA THR A 58 -12.68 16.35 -9.76
C THR A 58 -12.83 16.76 -8.29
N SER A 59 -12.76 15.80 -7.37
CA SER A 59 -12.91 16.01 -5.93
C SER A 59 -11.56 16.20 -5.24
N CYS A 60 -11.21 17.46 -4.98
CA CYS A 60 -9.98 17.81 -4.27
C CYS A 60 -10.04 17.37 -2.79
N GLY A 61 -8.93 16.83 -2.28
CA GLY A 61 -8.77 16.56 -0.85
C GLY A 61 -9.28 15.20 -0.37
N VAL A 62 -9.71 14.30 -1.26
CA VAL A 62 -10.14 12.94 -0.89
C VAL A 62 -9.05 12.17 -0.15
N ALA A 63 -7.81 12.18 -0.67
CA ALA A 63 -6.68 11.53 -0.02
C ALA A 63 -6.37 12.14 1.35
N ALA A 64 -6.42 13.47 1.47
CA ALA A 64 -6.17 14.17 2.72
C ALA A 64 -7.23 13.84 3.78
N ARG A 65 -8.52 13.77 3.39
CA ARG A 65 -9.62 13.35 4.27
C ARG A 65 -9.43 11.93 4.78
N ALA A 66 -9.07 11.00 3.90
CA ALA A 66 -8.81 9.61 4.26
C ALA A 66 -7.62 9.47 5.22
N LEU A 67 -6.47 10.08 4.89
CA LEU A 67 -5.27 10.04 5.73
C LEU A 67 -5.50 10.69 7.09
N ASN A 68 -6.23 11.81 7.14
CA ASN A 68 -6.58 12.46 8.40
C ASN A 68 -7.47 11.58 9.26
N ALA A 69 -8.46 10.90 8.67
CA ALA A 69 -9.34 10.00 9.42
C ALA A 69 -8.56 8.84 10.06
N LEU A 70 -7.67 8.20 9.29
CA LEU A 70 -6.81 7.12 9.79
C LEU A 70 -5.84 7.62 10.87
N ALA A 71 -5.23 8.80 10.68
CA ALA A 71 -4.33 9.40 11.66
C ALA A 71 -5.06 9.72 12.98
N MET A 72 -6.30 10.21 12.94
CA MET A 72 -7.11 10.46 14.14
C MET A 72 -7.46 9.17 14.90
N ALA A 73 -7.41 8.02 14.24
CA ALA A 73 -7.63 6.71 14.82
C ALA A 73 -6.33 5.97 15.20
N ASP A 74 -5.17 6.64 15.10
CA ASP A 74 -3.83 6.06 15.34
C ASP A 74 -3.52 4.85 14.43
N ILE A 75 -4.02 4.88 13.18
CA ILE A 75 -3.80 3.81 12.20
C ILE A 75 -2.67 4.19 11.24
N GLU A 76 -1.58 3.44 11.31
CA GLU A 76 -0.42 3.59 10.43
C GLU A 76 -0.74 3.14 8.99
N VAL A 77 -0.44 4.01 8.03
CA VAL A 77 -0.48 3.71 6.59
C VAL A 77 0.93 3.45 6.09
N LEU A 78 1.19 2.22 5.62
CA LEU A 78 2.52 1.78 5.21
C LEU A 78 2.81 2.08 3.73
N LEU A 79 1.80 2.01 2.89
CA LEU A 79 1.95 2.19 1.45
C LEU A 79 0.70 2.82 0.85
N ILE A 80 0.90 3.76 -0.07
CA ILE A 80 -0.16 4.43 -0.81
C ILE A 80 0.09 4.19 -2.29
N THR A 81 -0.93 3.71 -2.99
CA THR A 81 -0.97 3.73 -4.47
C THR A 81 -2.24 4.46 -4.90
N THR A 82 -2.16 5.19 -6.01
CA THR A 82 -3.27 5.99 -6.51
C THR A 82 -3.39 5.84 -8.02
N SER A 83 -4.62 5.90 -8.51
CA SER A 83 -4.98 6.17 -9.90
C SER A 83 -5.92 7.38 -9.96
N ASP A 84 -6.42 7.69 -11.15
CA ASP A 84 -7.44 8.73 -11.35
C ASP A 84 -8.71 8.48 -10.54
N LEU A 85 -9.07 7.21 -10.30
CA LEU A 85 -10.35 6.81 -9.69
C LEU A 85 -10.20 6.08 -8.36
N ASP A 86 -8.97 5.72 -7.98
CA ASP A 86 -8.72 4.96 -6.76
C ASP A 86 -7.55 5.49 -5.92
N ILE A 87 -7.71 5.34 -4.61
CA ILE A 87 -6.62 5.44 -3.64
C ILE A 87 -6.64 4.15 -2.83
N SER A 88 -5.56 3.40 -2.97
CA SER A 88 -5.28 2.20 -2.21
C SER A 88 -4.34 2.52 -1.05
N LEU A 89 -4.73 2.07 0.14
CA LEU A 89 -4.02 2.27 1.40
C LEU A 89 -3.67 0.89 2.00
N LEU A 90 -2.39 0.66 2.27
CA LEU A 90 -1.93 -0.55 2.93
C LEU A 90 -1.80 -0.30 4.44
N VAL A 91 -2.52 -1.09 5.24
CA VAL A 91 -2.53 -1.03 6.72
C VAL A 91 -2.21 -2.41 7.29
N ARG A 92 -1.89 -2.50 8.59
CA ARG A 92 -1.78 -3.80 9.26
C ARG A 92 -3.13 -4.50 9.28
N SER A 93 -3.15 -5.81 9.06
CA SER A 93 -4.40 -6.58 9.03
C SER A 93 -5.16 -6.55 10.35
N GLU A 94 -4.47 -6.41 11.48
CA GLU A 94 -5.09 -6.24 12.80
C GLU A 94 -5.95 -4.96 12.90
N ASN A 95 -5.68 -3.96 12.05
CA ASN A 95 -6.41 -2.69 12.02
C ASN A 95 -7.45 -2.64 10.90
N GLU A 96 -7.67 -3.72 10.15
CA GLU A 96 -8.53 -3.73 8.96
C GLU A 96 -9.94 -3.23 9.27
N ASP A 97 -10.61 -3.83 10.26
CA ASP A 97 -11.98 -3.47 10.63
C ASP A 97 -12.08 -2.02 11.11
N SER A 98 -11.13 -1.60 11.96
CA SER A 98 -11.09 -0.23 12.49
C SER A 98 -10.84 0.80 11.39
N ALA A 99 -9.92 0.51 10.48
CA ALA A 99 -9.61 1.37 9.34
C ALA A 99 -10.80 1.47 8.38
N TYR A 100 -11.47 0.35 8.12
CA TYR A 100 -12.68 0.30 7.32
C TYR A 100 -13.79 1.18 7.93
N ASP A 101 -14.09 1.01 9.21
CA ASP A 101 -15.14 1.77 9.90
C ASP A 101 -14.83 3.27 9.96
N VAL A 102 -13.57 3.63 10.21
CA VAL A 102 -13.12 5.03 10.24
C VAL A 102 -13.25 5.68 8.87
N LEU A 103 -12.82 5.01 7.80
CA LEU A 103 -12.97 5.50 6.44
C LEU A 103 -14.44 5.60 6.05
N LYS A 104 -15.23 4.57 6.34
CA LYS A 104 -16.67 4.54 6.08
C LYS A 104 -17.37 5.72 6.74
N LYS A 105 -17.12 5.96 8.03
CA LYS A 105 -17.63 7.13 8.76
C LYS A 105 -17.12 8.44 8.18
N ALA A 106 -15.83 8.50 7.81
CA ALA A 106 -15.25 9.70 7.24
C ALA A 106 -15.90 10.07 5.91
N PHE A 107 -16.43 9.13 5.12
CA PHE A 107 -17.11 9.38 3.85
C PHE A 107 -18.65 9.26 3.91
N GLU A 108 -19.22 9.12 5.11
CA GLU A 108 -20.68 9.05 5.35
C GLU A 108 -21.38 7.88 4.62
N LEU A 109 -20.71 6.72 4.58
CA LEU A 109 -21.18 5.47 3.96
C LEU A 109 -21.72 4.46 4.97
#